data_AF-A0A832F415-F1
#
_entry.id   AF-A0A832F415-F1
#
_cell.length_a   1.000
_cell.length_b   1.000
_cell.length_c   1.000
_cell.angle_alpha   90.00
_cell.angle_beta   90.00
_cell.angle_gamma   90.00
#
_symmetry.space_group_name_H-M   'P 1'
#
loop_
_entity.id
_entity.type
_entity.pdbx_description
1 polymer ?
#
loop_
_entity_poly.entity_id
_entity_poly.type
_entity_poly.pdbx_seq_one_letter_code
_entity_poly.pdbx_strand_id
1 'polypeptide(L)'
;MNKFDFKKVMEWLGFILRCPICGFRYNLDNTKIIESEQDEAYNEAHILIHSDCNKCKSSVMFNVEIKGLEIFSVGMITDLTSADSARFRNAKPIKPDEVINIHKALKRFNGDFIRAFTEK
;
A
#
# COMPACT_ATOMS: atom_id res chain seq x y z
N MET A 1 -24.34 -14.95 13.74
CA MET A 1 -23.71 -14.01 12.81
C MET A 1 -22.54 -14.70 12.15
N ASN A 2 -22.49 -14.71 10.81
CA ASN A 2 -21.41 -15.39 10.08
C ASN A 2 -20.10 -14.63 10.29
N LYS A 3 -19.07 -15.33 10.78
CA LYS A 3 -17.71 -14.82 10.79
C LYS A 3 -17.32 -14.38 9.38
N PHE A 4 -16.71 -13.21 9.28
CA PHE A 4 -16.14 -12.75 8.03
C PHE A 4 -14.99 -13.70 7.64
N ASP A 5 -15.18 -14.47 6.57
CA ASP A 5 -14.21 -15.49 6.14
C ASP A 5 -13.14 -14.83 5.28
N PHE A 6 -12.11 -14.31 5.96
CA PHE A 6 -10.99 -13.61 5.33
C PHE A 6 -10.33 -14.42 4.21
N LYS A 7 -10.31 -15.76 4.33
CA LYS A 7 -9.76 -16.64 3.30
C LYS A 7 -10.56 -16.55 2.01
N LYS A 8 -11.90 -16.56 2.07
CA LYS A 8 -12.77 -16.40 0.89
C LYS A 8 -12.61 -15.04 0.24
N VAL A 9 -12.43 -13.98 1.03
CA VAL A 9 -12.19 -12.64 0.50
C VAL A 9 -10.86 -12.58 -0.23
N MET A 10 -9.79 -13.14 0.33
CA MET A 10 -8.49 -13.20 -0.34
C MET A 10 -8.54 -14.03 -1.62
N GLU A 11 -9.23 -15.17 -1.61
CA GLU A 11 -9.46 -15.97 -2.81
C GLU A 11 -10.18 -15.14 -3.88
N TRP A 12 -11.28 -14.47 -3.54
CA TRP A 12 -12.04 -13.60 -4.44
C TRP A 12 -11.21 -12.42 -4.98
N LEU A 13 -10.41 -11.77 -4.14
CA LEU A 13 -9.49 -10.71 -4.55
C LEU A 13 -8.46 -11.24 -5.57
N GLY A 14 -7.95 -12.46 -5.39
CA GLY A 14 -7.10 -13.12 -6.37
C GLY A 14 -7.76 -13.39 -7.73
N PHE A 15 -9.10 -13.38 -7.80
CA PHE A 15 -9.85 -13.45 -9.06
C PHE A 15 -10.03 -12.11 -9.76
N ILE A 16 -10.20 -11.04 -8.99
CA ILE A 16 -10.64 -9.75 -9.51
C ILE A 16 -9.48 -8.78 -9.73
N LEU A 17 -8.46 -8.82 -8.88
CA LEU A 17 -7.37 -7.86 -8.95
C LEU A 17 -6.56 -8.04 -10.23
N ARG A 18 -6.54 -6.97 -11.03
CA ARG A 18 -5.75 -6.85 -12.26
C ARG A 18 -4.81 -5.66 -12.15
N CYS A 19 -3.66 -5.80 -12.79
CA CYS A 19 -2.69 -4.73 -12.91
C CYS A 19 -3.32 -3.56 -13.68
N PRO A 20 -3.43 -2.36 -13.09
CA PRO A 20 -4.00 -1.19 -13.75
C PRO A 20 -3.13 -0.68 -14.90
N ILE A 21 -1.87 -1.12 -14.98
CA ILE A 21 -0.94 -0.72 -16.05
C ILE A 21 -1.05 -1.63 -17.28
N CYS A 22 -1.08 -2.95 -17.10
CA CYS A 22 -0.98 -3.89 -18.22
C CYS A 22 -2.10 -4.94 -18.28
N GLY A 23 -3.09 -4.87 -17.38
CA GLY A 23 -4.23 -5.78 -17.31
C GLY A 23 -3.91 -7.21 -16.84
N PHE A 24 -2.65 -7.51 -16.53
CA PHE A 24 -2.23 -8.82 -16.03
C PHE A 24 -2.94 -9.12 -14.71
N ARG A 25 -3.51 -10.31 -14.60
CA ARG A 25 -4.19 -10.74 -13.37
C ARG A 25 -3.15 -11.05 -12.29
N TYR A 26 -3.30 -10.46 -11.11
CA TYR A 26 -2.37 -10.72 -10.02
C TYR A 26 -2.48 -12.17 -9.53
N ASN A 27 -1.33 -12.74 -9.18
CA ASN A 27 -1.28 -13.99 -8.42
C ASN A 27 -1.25 -13.64 -6.93
N LEU A 28 -2.00 -14.39 -6.12
CA LEU A 28 -1.99 -14.28 -4.66
C LEU A 28 -0.60 -14.51 -4.09
N ASP A 29 0.24 -15.35 -4.71
CA ASP A 29 1.60 -15.63 -4.23
C ASP A 29 2.50 -14.39 -4.15
N ASN A 30 2.25 -13.40 -5.02
CA ASN A 30 3.02 -12.14 -5.08
C ASN A 30 2.24 -10.96 -4.51
N THR A 31 1.19 -11.26 -3.75
CA THR A 31 0.32 -10.30 -3.12
C THR A 31 0.54 -10.38 -1.62
N LYS A 32 1.01 -9.30 -1.01
CA LYS A 32 1.33 -9.24 0.42
C LYS A 32 0.30 -8.40 1.14
N ILE A 33 -0.28 -8.96 2.19
CA ILE A 33 -1.14 -8.22 3.09
C ILE A 33 -0.24 -7.38 4.00
N ILE A 34 -0.37 -6.06 3.90
CA ILE A 34 0.35 -5.10 4.75
C ILE A 34 -0.43 -4.87 6.04
N GLU A 35 -1.76 -4.89 5.97
CA GLU A 35 -2.67 -4.68 7.09
C GLU A 35 -3.98 -5.42 6.86
N SER A 36 -4.54 -5.94 7.93
CA SER A 36 -5.91 -6.43 7.95
C SER A 36 -6.51 -6.12 9.32
N GLU A 37 -7.67 -5.49 9.32
CA GLU A 37 -8.46 -5.22 10.53
C GLU A 37 -9.90 -5.67 10.28
N GLN A 38 -10.56 -6.15 11.33
CA GLN A 38 -11.94 -6.60 11.27
C GLN A 38 -12.68 -6.10 12.50
N ASP A 39 -13.85 -5.49 12.27
CA ASP A 39 -14.79 -5.13 13.32
C ASP A 39 -16.01 -6.06 13.24
N GLU A 40 -16.10 -6.97 14.21
CA GLU A 40 -17.19 -7.95 14.28
C GLU A 40 -18.53 -7.32 14.67
N ALA A 41 -18.53 -6.19 15.40
CA ALA A 41 -19.75 -5.54 15.85
C ALA A 41 -20.48 -4.87 14.68
N TYR A 42 -19.72 -4.32 13.73
CA TYR A 42 -20.26 -3.64 12.54
C TYR A 42 -20.17 -4.49 11.27
N ASN A 43 -19.58 -5.69 11.35
CA ASN A 43 -19.34 -6.57 10.21
C ASN A 43 -18.56 -5.83 9.11
N GLU A 44 -17.50 -5.14 9.53
CA GLU A 44 -16.61 -4.38 8.67
C GLU A 44 -15.22 -5.02 8.65
N ALA A 45 -14.51 -4.90 7.53
CA ALA A 45 -13.13 -5.34 7.41
C ALA A 45 -12.35 -4.41 6.48
N HIS A 46 -11.14 -4.06 6.88
CA HIS A 46 -10.19 -3.30 6.10
C HIS A 46 -9.01 -4.21 5.74
N ILE A 47 -8.56 -4.18 4.48
CA ILE A 47 -7.35 -4.89 4.03
C ILE A 47 -6.48 -3.95 3.19
N LEU A 48 -5.22 -3.78 3.60
CA LEU A 48 -4.19 -3.14 2.80
C LEU A 48 -3.31 -4.20 2.15
N ILE A 49 -3.19 -4.12 0.84
CA ILE A 49 -2.49 -5.10 0.04
C ILE A 49 -1.43 -4.40 -0.80
N HIS A 50 -0.24 -4.99 -0.85
CA HIS A 50 0.82 -4.63 -1.77
C HIS A 50 0.97 -5.73 -2.83
N SER A 51 1.03 -5.37 -4.10
CA SER A 51 1.29 -6.34 -5.17
C SER A 51 2.25 -5.80 -6.22
N ASP A 52 3.23 -6.62 -6.56
CA ASP A 52 4.17 -6.35 -7.65
C ASP A 52 3.75 -7.15 -8.89
N CYS A 53 3.57 -6.46 -10.01
CA CYS A 53 3.13 -7.12 -11.23
C CYS A 53 4.25 -7.96 -11.86
N ASN A 54 4.06 -9.26 -12.00
CA ASN A 54 5.05 -10.14 -12.62
C ASN A 54 5.38 -9.79 -14.07
N LYS A 55 4.43 -9.18 -14.79
CA LYS A 55 4.55 -8.85 -16.22
C LYS A 55 5.27 -7.52 -16.46
N CYS A 56 4.75 -6.41 -15.91
CA CYS A 56 5.28 -5.07 -16.16
C CYS A 56 6.07 -4.47 -15.00
N LYS A 57 6.23 -5.20 -13.89
CA LYS A 57 7.01 -4.81 -12.70
C LYS A 57 6.50 -3.55 -11.99
N SER A 58 5.30 -3.06 -12.33
CA SER A 58 4.65 -1.99 -11.58
C SER A 58 4.29 -2.47 -10.18
N SER A 59 4.46 -1.60 -9.19
CA SER A 59 4.01 -1.81 -7.83
C SER A 59 2.68 -1.10 -7.61
N VAL A 60 1.74 -1.79 -6.97
CA VAL A 60 0.39 -1.29 -6.73
C VAL A 60 -0.04 -1.64 -5.31
N MET A 61 -0.60 -0.64 -4.62
CA MET A 61 -1.22 -0.82 -3.33
C MET A 61 -2.74 -0.82 -3.49
N PHE A 62 -3.43 -1.80 -2.92
CA PHE A 62 -4.88 -1.85 -2.87
C PHE A 62 -5.33 -1.65 -1.44
N ASN A 63 -6.17 -0.64 -1.23
CA ASN A 63 -6.94 -0.52 0.00
C ASN A 63 -8.33 -1.10 -0.28
N VAL A 64 -8.75 -2.10 0.50
CA VAL A 64 -10.01 -2.81 0.34
C VAL A 64 -10.81 -2.63 1.61
N GLU A 65 -11.97 -2.00 1.49
CA GLU A 65 -12.92 -1.76 2.57
C GLU A 65 -14.15 -2.61 2.35
N ILE A 66 -14.61 -3.28 3.39
CA ILE A 66 -15.76 -4.16 3.34
C ILE A 66 -16.72 -3.74 4.43
N LYS A 67 -17.93 -3.36 4.06
CA LYS A 67 -18.99 -2.90 4.97
C LYS A 67 -20.26 -3.67 4.69
N GLY A 68 -20.55 -4.67 5.52
CA GLY A 68 -21.70 -5.56 5.31
C GLY A 68 -21.60 -6.36 4.00
N LEU A 69 -22.40 -5.97 3.00
CA LEU A 69 -22.40 -6.60 1.65
C LEU A 69 -21.62 -5.79 0.61
N GLU A 70 -21.21 -4.57 0.95
CA GLU A 70 -20.50 -3.67 0.05
C GLU A 70 -19.00 -3.90 0.16
N ILE A 71 -18.34 -4.02 -0.99
CA ILE A 71 -16.87 -4.08 -1.08
C ILE A 71 -16.42 -2.93 -1.95
N PHE A 72 -15.59 -2.07 -1.38
CA PHE A 72 -14.95 -0.96 -2.07
C PHE A 72 -13.45 -1.20 -2.14
N SER A 73 -12.82 -0.86 -3.27
CA SER A 73 -11.37 -0.94 -3.39
C SER A 73 -10.80 0.24 -4.15
N VAL A 74 -9.72 0.81 -3.61
CA VAL A 74 -8.90 1.82 -4.28
C VAL A 74 -7.53 1.23 -4.56
N GLY A 75 -7.16 1.21 -5.84
CA GLY A 75 -5.81 0.88 -6.27
C GLY A 75 -4.98 2.14 -6.48
N MET A 76 -3.77 2.17 -5.92
CA MET A 76 -2.78 3.23 -6.13
C MET A 76 -1.54 2.63 -6.77
N ILE A 77 -1.15 3.16 -7.93
CA ILE A 77 0.14 2.85 -8.53
C ILE A 77 1.22 3.57 -7.72
N THR A 78 2.26 2.85 -7.34
CA THR A 78 3.30 3.35 -6.45
C THR A 78 4.67 2.80 -6.84
N ASP A 79 5.72 3.45 -6.36
CA ASP A 79 7.11 2.99 -6.42
C ASP A 79 7.56 2.33 -5.10
N LEU A 80 6.70 2.31 -4.08
CA LEU A 80 6.98 1.63 -2.82
C LEU A 80 7.25 0.16 -3.07
N THR A 81 8.23 -0.41 -2.36
CA THR A 81 8.35 -1.86 -2.22
C THR A 81 7.42 -2.35 -1.12
N SER A 82 7.16 -3.65 -1.05
CA SER A 82 6.42 -4.21 0.09
C SER A 82 7.08 -3.90 1.44
N ALA A 83 8.41 -3.79 1.50
CA ALA A 83 9.11 -3.42 2.72
C ALA A 83 8.88 -1.94 3.07
N ASP A 84 8.87 -1.06 2.06
CA ASP A 84 8.53 0.35 2.26
C ASP A 84 7.09 0.52 2.72
N SER A 85 6.13 -0.19 2.11
CA SER A 85 4.72 -0.17 2.50
C SER A 85 4.53 -0.56 3.96
N ALA A 86 5.20 -1.62 4.42
CA ALA A 86 5.17 -2.04 5.82
C ALA A 86 5.85 -1.02 6.76
N ARG A 87 6.95 -0.39 6.33
CA ARG A 87 7.65 0.65 7.10
C ARG A 87 6.78 1.89 7.25
N PHE A 88 6.24 2.40 6.13
CA PHE A 88 5.50 3.66 6.11
C PHE A 88 4.13 3.57 6.76
N ARG A 89 3.49 2.39 6.79
CA ARG A 89 2.29 2.15 7.60
C ARG A 89 2.45 2.60 9.06
N ASN A 90 3.62 2.31 9.65
CA ASN A 90 3.93 2.63 11.04
C ASN A 90 4.67 3.97 11.21
N ALA A 91 4.90 4.70 10.11
CA ALA A 91 5.57 5.98 10.16
C ALA A 91 4.63 7.03 10.78
N LYS A 92 5.21 7.97 11.52
CA LYS A 92 4.45 9.10 12.05
C LYS A 92 4.01 10.00 10.88
N PRO A 93 2.84 10.65 10.99
CA PRO A 93 2.43 11.66 10.03
C PRO A 93 3.49 12.76 9.91
N ILE A 94 3.68 13.24 8.67
CA ILE A 94 4.58 14.36 8.39
C ILE A 94 4.08 15.61 9.13
N LYS A 95 4.95 16.24 9.90
CA LYS A 95 4.66 17.44 10.67
C LYS A 95 4.97 18.71 9.89
N PRO A 96 4.28 19.84 10.17
CA PRO A 96 4.58 21.12 9.53
C PRO A 96 6.05 21.55 9.65
N ASP A 97 6.68 21.32 10.81
CA ASP A 97 8.09 21.66 11.01
C ASP A 97 9.03 20.84 10.12
N GLU A 98 8.71 19.57 9.86
CA GLU A 98 9.49 18.72 8.95
C GLU A 98 9.44 19.29 7.52
N VAL A 99 8.27 19.76 7.07
CA VAL A 99 8.10 20.42 5.78
C VAL A 99 8.90 21.73 5.72
N ILE A 100 8.84 22.57 6.75
CA ILE A 100 9.59 23.83 6.83
C ILE A 100 11.11 23.57 6.82
N ASN A 101 11.56 22.53 7.53
CA ASN A 101 12.96 22.16 7.61
C ASN A 101 13.48 21.69 6.25
N ILE A 102 12.73 20.83 5.55
CA ILE A 102 13.08 20.40 4.20
C ILE A 102 13.14 21.58 3.23
N HIS A 103 12.16 22.50 3.26
CA HIS A 103 12.18 23.71 2.44
C HIS A 103 13.44 24.57 2.68
N LYS A 104 13.79 24.80 3.95
CA LYS A 104 15.00 25.55 4.31
C LYS A 104 16.28 24.84 3.87
N ALA A 105 16.32 23.51 4.01
CA ALA A 105 17.45 22.70 3.57
C ALA A 105 17.62 22.74 2.05
N LEU A 106 16.54 22.57 1.29
CA LEU A 106 16.54 22.62 -0.17
C LEU A 106 17.00 23.98 -0.71
N LYS A 107 16.65 25.09 -0.06
CA LYS A 107 17.17 26.42 -0.45
C LYS A 107 18.69 26.57 -0.31
N ARG A 108 19.33 25.78 0.55
CA ARG A 108 20.78 25.80 0.79
C ARG A 108 21.48 24.63 0.09
N PHE A 109 20.73 23.68 -0.42
CA PHE A 109 21.25 22.50 -1.05
C PHE A 109 21.84 22.86 -2.42
N ASN A 110 23.06 22.43 -2.68
CA ASN A 110 23.81 22.74 -3.89
C ASN A 110 23.61 21.72 -5.02
N GLY A 111 22.66 20.78 -4.86
CA GLY A 111 22.39 19.73 -5.86
C GLY A 111 23.31 18.51 -5.76
N ASP A 112 24.27 18.50 -4.84
CA ASP A 112 25.22 17.38 -4.69
C ASP A 112 24.63 16.25 -3.85
N PHE A 113 23.88 15.37 -4.52
CA PHE A 113 23.25 14.21 -3.90
C PHE A 113 24.23 13.13 -3.47
N ILE A 114 25.39 13.00 -4.15
CA ILE A 114 26.40 12.04 -3.75
C ILE A 114 26.90 12.41 -2.36
N ARG A 115 27.31 13.67 -2.16
CA ARG A 115 27.74 14.10 -0.83
C ARG A 115 26.63 13.92 0.21
N ALA A 116 25.40 14.34 -0.12
CA ALA A 116 24.28 14.31 0.82
C ALA A 116 23.85 12.91 1.29
N PHE A 117 24.05 11.87 0.47
CA PHE A 117 23.59 10.51 0.80
C PHE A 117 24.73 9.51 1.10
N THR A 118 25.98 9.91 0.90
CA THR A 118 27.13 8.98 1.04
C THR A 118 28.13 9.39 2.12
N GLU A 119 28.12 10.63 2.61
CA GLU A 119 28.91 11.01 3.78
C GLU A 119 28.23 10.49 5.06
N LYS A 120 28.94 9.61 5.78
CA LYS A 120 28.54 9.05 7.08
C LYS A 120 28.90 9.97 8.23
#